data_AF-A0A6M8W8T6-F1
#
_entry.id   AF-A0A6M8W8T6-F1
#
_cell.length_a   1.000
_cell.length_b   1.000
_cell.length_c   1.000
_cell.angle_alpha   90.00
_cell.angle_beta   90.00
_cell.angle_gamma   90.00
#
_symmetry.space_group_name_H-M   'P 1'
#
loop_
_entity.id
_entity.type
_entity.pdbx_description
1 polymer ?
#
loop_
_entity_poly.entity_id
_entity_poly.type
_entity_poly.pdbx_seq_one_letter_code
_entity_poly.pdbx_strand_id
1 'polypeptide(L)'
;MGTTFIGHGGCGSAAMILRLWESGHACHGRPDVAFFPSDTPELTKSAREGMQVLSARGFEDRPTPEAAALFAERADGYRLDTHASIFDNMAAYLDHVAAHDVHTWLCRVPMFGLLTHCRNHRAVCLLRHPLHQYLSFTQHYRHADWTVPFGGRFSPDAVRYFARAWNAFTADCLDSESTIIRYEFARADAAGDEFLAWLFEPLFCAKRYDGLMPVEVEHLLCELTEPVWRRMYRDWALTGAADAAPC
;
A
#
# COMPACT_ATOMS: atom_id res chain seq x y z
N MET A 1 -0.64 -12.01 19.54
CA MET A 1 -1.08 -10.70 19.00
C MET A 1 -0.49 -10.64 17.62
N GLY A 2 -1.33 -10.84 16.60
CA GLY A 2 -0.91 -10.85 15.20
C GLY A 2 -0.28 -9.51 14.81
N THR A 3 0.70 -9.56 13.91
CA THR A 3 1.30 -8.36 13.31
C THR A 3 0.62 -8.08 11.99
N THR A 4 -0.02 -6.92 11.86
CA THR A 4 -0.68 -6.53 10.61
C THR A 4 0.30 -5.80 9.70
N PHE A 5 0.78 -6.46 8.65
CA PHE A 5 1.61 -5.80 7.64
C PHE A 5 0.76 -5.10 6.62
N ILE A 6 1.12 -3.86 6.28
CA ILE A 6 0.40 -3.00 5.35
C ILE A 6 1.39 -2.47 4.31
N GLY A 7 1.03 -2.61 3.04
CA GLY A 7 1.91 -2.21 1.94
C GLY A 7 1.13 -1.87 0.68
N HIS A 8 1.47 -0.74 0.09
CA HIS A 8 0.98 -0.36 -1.23
C HIS A 8 1.68 -1.17 -2.35
N GLY A 9 1.07 -1.21 -3.54
CA GLY A 9 1.61 -1.94 -4.69
C GLY A 9 3.06 -1.52 -5.00
N GLY A 10 3.93 -2.50 -5.27
CA GLY A 10 5.34 -2.25 -5.59
C GLY A 10 6.29 -2.17 -4.38
N CYS A 11 5.82 -2.30 -3.14
CA CYS A 11 6.67 -2.31 -1.92
C CYS A 11 7.30 -3.68 -1.59
N GLY A 12 7.33 -4.64 -2.53
CA GLY A 12 7.87 -5.99 -2.29
C GLY A 12 6.99 -6.92 -1.44
N SER A 13 5.77 -6.49 -1.15
CA SER A 13 4.76 -7.22 -0.39
C SER A 13 4.44 -8.63 -0.90
N ALA A 14 4.54 -8.87 -2.22
CA ALA A 14 4.28 -10.20 -2.79
C ALA A 14 5.31 -11.26 -2.34
N ALA A 15 6.59 -10.90 -2.23
CA ALA A 15 7.63 -11.82 -1.77
C ALA A 15 7.50 -12.12 -0.27
N MET A 16 7.08 -11.11 0.51
CA MET A 16 6.74 -11.26 1.92
C MET A 16 5.56 -12.22 2.13
N ILE A 17 4.44 -12.02 1.40
CA ILE A 17 3.29 -12.93 1.44
C ILE A 17 3.72 -14.36 1.10
N LEU A 18 4.46 -14.55 0.01
CA LEU A 18 4.85 -15.87 -0.44
C LEU A 18 5.60 -16.61 0.65
N ARG A 19 6.56 -15.95 1.30
CA ARG A 19 7.32 -16.56 2.38
C ARG A 19 6.46 -16.89 3.59
N LEU A 20 5.56 -16.00 3.99
CA LEU A 20 4.66 -16.26 5.10
C LEU A 20 3.76 -17.46 4.81
N TRP A 21 3.22 -17.56 3.61
CA TRP A 21 2.47 -18.74 3.14
C TRP A 21 3.30 -20.02 3.16
N GLU A 22 4.52 -20.00 2.59
CA GLU A 22 5.42 -21.16 2.57
C GLU A 22 5.81 -21.65 3.97
N SER A 23 5.76 -20.74 4.95
CA SER A 23 6.10 -21.02 6.35
C SER A 23 4.88 -21.36 7.21
N GLY A 24 3.69 -21.46 6.61
CA GLY A 24 2.45 -21.82 7.30
C GLY A 24 1.80 -20.70 8.11
N HIS A 25 2.24 -19.44 7.98
CA HIS A 25 1.56 -18.31 8.59
C HIS A 25 0.29 -17.97 7.81
N ALA A 26 -0.82 -17.80 8.54
CA ALA A 26 -2.07 -17.31 7.97
C ALA A 26 -1.85 -15.91 7.37
N CYS A 27 -2.10 -15.77 6.07
CA CYS A 27 -2.12 -14.48 5.40
C CYS A 27 -3.42 -14.36 4.62
N HIS A 28 -4.16 -13.28 4.86
CA HIS A 28 -5.37 -12.99 4.12
C HIS A 28 -5.08 -12.24 2.82
N GLY A 29 -6.03 -12.36 1.90
CA GLY A 29 -6.02 -11.63 0.64
C GLY A 29 -6.17 -10.12 0.82
N ARG A 30 -6.44 -9.43 -0.30
CA ARG A 30 -6.67 -7.97 -0.34
C ARG A 30 -8.16 -7.72 -0.46
N PRO A 31 -8.97 -7.80 0.60
CA PRO A 31 -10.42 -7.66 0.47
C PRO A 31 -10.85 -6.22 0.16
N ASP A 32 -10.01 -5.25 0.53
CA ASP A 32 -10.17 -3.83 0.31
C ASP A 32 -10.17 -3.41 -1.17
N VAL A 33 -9.70 -4.29 -2.07
CA VAL A 33 -9.85 -4.10 -3.52
C VAL A 33 -11.32 -4.06 -3.96
N ALA A 34 -12.25 -4.48 -3.10
CA ALA A 34 -13.68 -4.26 -3.31
C ALA A 34 -14.02 -2.77 -3.39
N PHE A 35 -13.12 -1.92 -2.89
CA PHE A 35 -13.24 -0.47 -2.90
C PHE A 35 -12.15 0.16 -3.76
N PHE A 36 -12.52 1.21 -4.48
CA PHE A 36 -11.63 1.83 -5.44
C PHE A 36 -11.79 3.34 -5.49
N PRO A 37 -10.73 4.16 -5.65
CA PRO A 37 -10.89 5.61 -5.65
C PRO A 37 -11.56 6.12 -6.94
N SER A 38 -12.36 7.19 -6.85
CA SER A 38 -13.13 7.81 -7.95
C SER A 38 -12.30 8.49 -9.03
N ASP A 39 -11.02 8.64 -8.78
CA ASP A 39 -10.10 9.42 -9.59
C ASP A 39 -9.29 8.56 -10.58
N THR A 40 -9.62 7.27 -10.69
CA THR A 40 -9.22 6.46 -11.83
C THR A 40 -10.16 6.72 -13.00
N PRO A 41 -9.65 7.15 -14.18
CA PRO A 41 -10.42 7.22 -15.41
C PRO A 41 -11.13 5.89 -15.63
N GLU A 42 -12.35 5.97 -16.15
CA GLU A 42 -13.27 4.88 -16.45
C GLU A 42 -12.53 3.62 -16.91
N LEU A 43 -12.15 2.78 -15.93
CA LEU A 43 -11.70 1.43 -16.19
C LEU A 43 -12.91 0.76 -16.83
N THR A 44 -12.80 0.53 -18.13
CA THR A 44 -13.91 0.07 -18.96
C THR A 44 -14.59 -1.13 -18.31
N LYS A 45 -15.92 -1.08 -18.35
CA LYS A 45 -16.99 -1.97 -17.87
C LYS A 45 -16.70 -3.48 -17.74
N SER A 46 -15.63 -4.02 -18.31
CA SER A 46 -15.27 -5.44 -18.31
C SER A 46 -14.31 -5.86 -17.18
N ALA A 47 -13.77 -4.95 -16.37
CA ALA A 47 -12.74 -5.33 -15.39
C ALA A 47 -13.24 -5.68 -13.97
N ARG A 48 -14.47 -5.33 -13.57
CA ARG A 48 -14.83 -5.29 -12.13
C ARG A 48 -16.32 -5.44 -11.83
N GLU A 49 -16.89 -6.63 -12.04
CA GLU A 49 -18.18 -6.94 -11.42
C GLU A 49 -18.04 -6.90 -9.90
N GLY A 50 -18.87 -6.07 -9.24
CA GLY A 50 -18.98 -5.99 -7.79
C GLY A 50 -17.97 -5.15 -7.02
N MET A 51 -17.20 -4.27 -7.67
CA MET A 51 -16.40 -3.26 -6.95
C MET A 51 -17.13 -1.93 -6.83
N GLN A 52 -16.95 -1.22 -5.71
CA GLN A 52 -17.49 0.13 -5.49
C GLN A 52 -16.42 1.19 -5.68
N VAL A 53 -16.77 2.22 -6.44
CA VAL A 53 -15.96 3.43 -6.59
C VAL A 53 -16.30 4.41 -5.46
N LEU A 54 -15.30 4.74 -4.66
CA LEU A 54 -15.34 5.66 -3.53
C LEU A 54 -15.10 7.09 -3.99
N SER A 55 -15.79 8.06 -3.40
CA SER A 55 -15.50 9.48 -3.64
C SER A 55 -14.04 9.85 -3.28
N ALA A 56 -13.55 11.01 -3.70
CA ALA A 56 -12.19 11.48 -3.37
C ALA A 56 -11.90 11.59 -1.86
N ARG A 57 -12.94 11.61 -1.02
CA ARG A 57 -12.85 11.52 0.46
C ARG A 57 -13.19 10.13 1.00
N GLY A 58 -13.75 9.26 0.16
CA GLY A 58 -13.86 7.80 0.24
C GLY A 58 -14.41 7.11 1.50
N PHE A 59 -14.80 7.85 2.53
CA PHE A 59 -15.01 7.26 3.86
C PHE A 59 -16.40 7.39 4.46
N GLU A 60 -17.23 8.28 3.94
CA GLU A 60 -18.62 8.40 4.41
C GLU A 60 -19.57 7.51 3.60
N ASP A 61 -19.03 6.83 2.58
CA ASP A 61 -19.76 5.88 1.76
C ASP A 61 -20.01 4.60 2.56
N ARG A 62 -21.21 4.06 2.44
CA ARG A 62 -21.58 2.72 2.92
C ARG A 62 -21.26 1.70 1.82
N PRO A 63 -20.88 0.46 2.16
CA PRO A 63 -20.57 -0.53 1.15
C PRO A 63 -21.84 -0.94 0.38
N THR A 64 -21.78 -0.97 -0.95
CA THR A 64 -22.88 -1.56 -1.75
C THR A 64 -22.95 -3.06 -1.50
N PRO A 65 -24.11 -3.72 -1.73
CA PRO A 65 -24.24 -5.16 -1.56
C PRO A 65 -23.20 -5.96 -2.35
N GLU A 66 -22.85 -5.51 -3.55
CA GLU A 66 -21.88 -6.19 -4.42
C GLU A 66 -20.45 -6.04 -3.89
N ALA A 67 -20.07 -4.85 -3.44
CA ALA A 67 -18.76 -4.61 -2.82
C ALA A 67 -18.62 -5.37 -1.50
N ALA A 68 -19.68 -5.43 -0.69
CA ALA A 68 -19.71 -6.23 0.53
C ALA A 68 -19.57 -7.74 0.24
N ALA A 69 -20.22 -8.24 -0.82
CA ALA A 69 -20.08 -9.64 -1.23
C ALA A 69 -18.66 -9.96 -1.70
N LEU A 70 -18.07 -9.11 -2.54
CA LEU A 70 -16.69 -9.26 -3.01
C LEU A 70 -15.67 -9.16 -1.87
N PHE A 71 -15.92 -8.28 -0.90
CA PHE A 71 -15.11 -8.19 0.30
C PHE A 71 -15.17 -9.51 1.08
N ALA A 72 -16.37 -10.03 1.34
CA ALA A 72 -16.56 -11.26 2.08
C ALA A 72 -15.91 -12.48 1.40
N GLU A 73 -15.98 -12.58 0.06
CA GLU A 73 -15.29 -13.63 -0.70
C GLU A 73 -13.77 -13.60 -0.46
N ARG A 74 -13.19 -12.40 -0.36
CA ARG A 74 -11.74 -12.18 -0.20
C ARG A 74 -11.26 -12.15 1.25
N ALA A 75 -12.18 -12.02 2.19
CA ALA A 75 -11.94 -11.91 3.63
C ALA A 75 -12.41 -13.17 4.38
N ASP A 76 -12.37 -14.33 3.74
CA ASP A 76 -12.75 -15.63 4.31
C ASP A 76 -14.13 -15.62 4.99
N GLY A 77 -15.08 -14.93 4.37
CA GLY A 77 -16.47 -14.84 4.81
C GLY A 77 -16.77 -13.71 5.80
N TYR A 78 -15.80 -12.85 6.14
CA TYR A 78 -16.06 -11.67 6.97
C TYR A 78 -17.10 -10.76 6.31
N ARG A 79 -18.15 -10.42 7.05
CA ARG A 79 -19.28 -9.62 6.53
C ARG A 79 -19.17 -8.19 7.02
N LEU A 80 -19.25 -7.27 6.07
CA LEU A 80 -19.37 -5.85 6.36
C LEU A 80 -20.77 -5.50 6.83
N ASP A 81 -20.88 -4.54 7.74
CA ASP A 81 -22.12 -3.84 8.06
C ASP A 81 -22.42 -2.80 6.96
N THR A 82 -23.47 -3.03 6.18
CA THR A 82 -23.89 -2.14 5.09
C THR A 82 -24.52 -0.83 5.56
N HIS A 83 -24.72 -0.65 6.87
CA HIS A 83 -25.17 0.59 7.47
C HIS A 83 -24.03 1.42 8.07
N ALA A 84 -22.92 0.78 8.42
CA ALA A 84 -21.72 1.45 8.89
C ALA A 84 -20.93 2.04 7.73
N SER A 85 -20.08 3.02 8.04
CA SER A 85 -19.16 3.56 7.04
C SER A 85 -18.17 2.47 6.61
N ILE A 86 -17.62 2.59 5.40
CA ILE A 86 -16.53 1.70 4.97
C ILE A 86 -15.36 1.77 5.96
N PHE A 87 -15.12 2.93 6.57
CA PHE A 87 -14.03 3.12 7.51
C PHE A 87 -14.20 2.33 8.82
N ASP A 88 -15.38 2.43 9.44
CA ASP A 88 -15.70 1.66 10.64
C ASP A 88 -15.62 0.15 10.35
N ASN A 89 -16.07 -0.25 9.17
CA ASN A 89 -15.97 -1.63 8.68
C ASN A 89 -14.51 -2.09 8.54
N MET A 90 -13.64 -1.25 7.97
CA MET A 90 -12.22 -1.57 7.83
C MET A 90 -11.52 -1.65 9.18
N ALA A 91 -11.85 -0.75 10.12
CA ALA A 91 -11.34 -0.81 11.49
C ALA A 91 -11.77 -2.10 12.20
N ALA A 92 -13.07 -2.44 12.14
CA ALA A 92 -13.60 -3.67 12.72
C ALA A 92 -12.99 -4.93 12.07
N TYR A 93 -12.65 -4.87 10.78
CA TYR A 93 -11.95 -5.97 10.11
C TYR A 93 -10.49 -6.08 10.58
N LEU A 94 -9.80 -4.97 10.81
CA LEU A 94 -8.45 -4.97 11.38
C LEU A 94 -8.42 -5.58 12.79
N ASP A 95 -9.39 -5.24 13.64
CA ASP A 95 -9.63 -5.88 14.94
C ASP A 95 -9.83 -7.39 14.80
N HIS A 96 -10.67 -7.80 13.86
CA HIS A 96 -10.92 -9.21 13.58
C HIS A 96 -9.64 -9.94 13.18
N VAL A 97 -8.86 -9.40 12.24
CA VAL A 97 -7.59 -10.00 11.77
C VAL A 97 -6.57 -10.10 12.90
N ALA A 98 -6.42 -9.04 13.70
CA ALA A 98 -5.48 -9.00 14.82
C ALA A 98 -5.79 -10.04 15.91
N ALA A 99 -7.09 -10.32 16.12
CA ALA A 99 -7.56 -11.30 17.11
C ALA A 99 -7.32 -12.77 16.70
N HIS A 100 -7.08 -13.06 15.41
CA HIS A 100 -6.95 -14.43 14.89
C HIS A 100 -5.48 -14.82 14.57
N ASP A 101 -4.48 -14.08 15.09
CA ASP A 101 -3.05 -14.25 14.80
C ASP A 101 -2.74 -14.33 13.29
N VAL A 102 -3.50 -13.57 12.49
CA VAL A 102 -3.28 -13.49 11.05
C VAL A 102 -2.22 -12.42 10.77
N HIS A 103 -1.21 -12.80 9.97
CA HIS A 103 0.05 -12.09 9.87
C HIS A 103 0.22 -11.23 8.61
N THR A 104 -0.80 -10.87 7.83
CA THR A 104 -0.63 -9.87 6.74
C THR A 104 -1.95 -9.31 6.25
N TRP A 105 -1.98 -8.00 6.00
CA TRP A 105 -3.06 -7.35 5.25
C TRP A 105 -2.54 -6.33 4.22
N LEU A 106 -2.50 -6.71 2.95
CA LEU A 106 -2.09 -5.79 1.89
C LEU A 106 -3.22 -4.84 1.50
N CYS A 107 -3.21 -3.66 2.11
CA CYS A 107 -4.16 -2.60 1.79
C CYS A 107 -3.69 -1.71 0.62
N ARG A 108 -4.55 -1.51 -0.37
CA ARG A 108 -4.51 -0.40 -1.34
C ARG A 108 -5.28 0.83 -0.87
N VAL A 109 -6.11 0.70 0.16
CA VAL A 109 -6.97 1.75 0.74
C VAL A 109 -6.30 2.69 1.77
N PRO A 110 -4.99 2.68 2.10
CA PRO A 110 -4.48 3.71 2.99
C PRO A 110 -4.32 5.08 2.29
N MET A 111 -4.93 5.28 1.11
CA MET A 111 -4.99 6.57 0.42
C MET A 111 -5.80 7.64 1.16
N PHE A 112 -6.24 7.37 2.39
CA PHE A 112 -7.28 8.21 2.97
C PHE A 112 -7.12 8.47 4.48
N GLY A 113 -6.38 7.70 5.28
CA GLY A 113 -6.33 7.94 6.75
C GLY A 113 -6.80 6.77 7.63
N LEU A 114 -6.76 5.54 7.12
CA LEU A 114 -7.24 4.37 7.85
C LEU A 114 -6.39 4.10 9.08
N LEU A 115 -5.07 4.21 8.95
CA LEU A 115 -4.16 3.91 10.07
C LEU A 115 -4.20 4.99 11.13
N THR A 116 -4.33 6.24 10.72
CA THR A 116 -4.53 7.37 11.63
C THR A 116 -5.84 7.30 12.41
N HIS A 117 -6.86 6.59 11.93
CA HIS A 117 -8.07 6.30 12.72
C HIS A 117 -7.95 5.06 13.57
N CYS A 118 -7.29 4.03 13.06
CA CYS A 118 -7.06 2.76 13.75
C CYS A 118 -5.83 2.82 14.67
N ARG A 119 -5.63 3.91 15.43
CA ARG A 119 -4.35 4.18 16.15
C ARG A 119 -3.92 3.10 17.13
N ASN A 120 -4.87 2.34 17.66
CA ASN A 120 -4.59 1.25 18.61
C ASN A 120 -4.06 -0.01 17.93
N HIS A 121 -4.08 -0.08 16.58
CA HIS A 121 -3.53 -1.19 15.82
C HIS A 121 -2.05 -0.99 15.55
N ARG A 122 -1.25 -1.92 16.07
CA ARG A 122 0.16 -2.03 15.67
C ARG A 122 0.25 -2.61 14.26
N ALA A 123 0.44 -1.73 13.28
CA ALA A 123 0.72 -2.11 11.91
C ALA A 123 2.22 -2.00 11.59
N VAL A 124 2.68 -2.83 10.65
CA VAL A 124 4.01 -2.72 10.04
C VAL A 124 3.82 -2.19 8.62
N CYS A 125 4.21 -0.94 8.40
CA CYS A 125 4.06 -0.23 7.14
C CYS A 125 5.31 -0.38 6.27
N LEU A 126 5.12 -0.93 5.07
CA LEU A 126 6.18 -1.09 4.08
C LEU A 126 6.23 0.11 3.14
N LEU A 127 7.24 0.95 3.31
CA LEU A 127 7.48 2.14 2.49
C LEU A 127 8.65 1.90 1.56
N ARG A 128 8.58 2.43 0.34
CA ARG A 128 9.62 2.27 -0.68
C ARG A 128 9.82 3.60 -1.41
N HIS A 129 11.03 3.84 -1.92
CA HIS A 129 11.32 4.99 -2.77
C HIS A 129 10.29 5.10 -3.90
N PRO A 130 9.70 6.29 -4.14
CA PRO A 130 8.60 6.46 -5.09
C PRO A 130 8.97 6.02 -6.50
N LEU A 131 10.17 6.38 -7.01
CA LEU A 131 10.67 5.90 -8.31
C LEU A 131 10.72 4.36 -8.41
N HIS A 132 11.32 3.69 -7.43
CA HIS A 132 11.45 2.23 -7.43
C HIS A 132 10.09 1.55 -7.32
N GLN A 133 9.20 2.12 -6.51
CA GLN A 133 7.85 1.61 -6.32
C GLN A 133 7.00 1.80 -7.58
N TYR A 134 7.09 2.95 -8.24
CA TYR A 134 6.37 3.21 -9.49
C TYR A 134 6.78 2.25 -10.60
N LEU A 135 8.08 2.05 -10.81
CA LEU A 135 8.55 1.07 -11.79
C LEU A 135 8.10 -0.36 -11.44
N SER A 136 8.11 -0.72 -10.16
CA SER A 136 7.62 -2.03 -9.72
C SER A 136 6.11 -2.17 -9.88
N PHE A 137 5.35 -1.09 -9.66
CA PHE A 137 3.92 -1.03 -9.85
C PHE A 137 3.60 -1.21 -11.34
N THR A 138 4.27 -0.47 -12.21
CA THR A 138 3.98 -0.43 -13.66
C THR A 138 4.64 -1.55 -14.49
N GLN A 139 5.17 -2.60 -13.86
CA GLN A 139 5.77 -3.73 -14.60
C GLN A 139 4.74 -4.40 -15.52
N HIS A 140 5.16 -4.65 -16.77
CA HIS A 140 4.27 -5.07 -17.86
C HIS A 140 3.43 -6.32 -17.54
N TYR A 141 3.97 -7.26 -16.76
CA TYR A 141 3.32 -8.53 -16.43
C TYR A 141 2.55 -8.52 -15.11
N ARG A 142 2.52 -7.39 -14.39
CA ARG A 142 1.89 -7.30 -13.06
C ARG A 142 0.70 -6.36 -13.06
N HIS A 143 0.90 -5.11 -13.46
CA HIS A 143 -0.14 -4.08 -13.38
C HIS A 143 -0.13 -3.13 -14.59
N ALA A 144 0.32 -3.56 -15.78
CA ALA A 144 0.26 -2.72 -16.99
C ALA A 144 -1.11 -2.10 -17.23
N ASP A 145 -2.17 -2.91 -17.07
CA ASP A 145 -3.57 -2.52 -17.28
C ASP A 145 -4.01 -1.35 -16.40
N TRP A 146 -3.31 -1.11 -15.28
CA TRP A 146 -3.62 -0.01 -14.37
C TRP A 146 -3.24 1.35 -14.94
N THR A 147 -2.29 1.38 -15.87
CA THR A 147 -1.80 2.61 -16.49
C THR A 147 -2.43 2.86 -17.86
N VAL A 148 -3.04 1.84 -18.47
CA VAL A 148 -3.67 1.94 -19.80
C VAL A 148 -4.73 3.05 -19.87
N PRO A 149 -5.67 3.18 -18.91
CA PRO A 149 -6.68 4.25 -18.94
C PRO A 149 -6.10 5.66 -18.86
N PHE A 150 -4.86 5.78 -18.38
CA PHE A 150 -4.16 7.06 -18.23
C PHE A 150 -3.28 7.38 -19.44
N GLY A 151 -3.27 6.57 -20.51
CA GLY A 151 -2.37 6.75 -21.65
C GLY A 151 -1.02 6.02 -21.50
N GLY A 152 -0.93 5.04 -20.60
CA GLY A 152 0.23 4.19 -20.40
C GLY A 152 1.14 4.62 -19.25
N ARG A 153 2.10 3.76 -18.90
CA ARG A 153 2.94 3.88 -17.68
C ARG A 153 3.87 5.09 -17.58
N PHE A 154 3.99 5.89 -18.64
CA PHE A 154 4.84 7.07 -18.66
C PHE A 154 4.04 8.33 -18.98
N SER A 155 2.71 8.24 -19.01
CA SER A 155 1.88 9.42 -19.17
C SER A 155 1.91 10.26 -17.88
N PRO A 156 1.83 11.60 -17.99
CA PRO A 156 1.72 12.47 -16.83
C PRO A 156 0.56 12.10 -15.90
N ASP A 157 -0.57 11.65 -16.46
CA ASP A 157 -1.75 11.30 -15.66
C ASP A 157 -1.54 10.02 -14.84
N ALA A 158 -0.83 9.03 -15.38
CA ALA A 158 -0.46 7.82 -14.64
C ALA A 158 0.49 8.14 -13.48
N VAL A 159 1.43 9.06 -13.70
CA VAL A 159 2.36 9.55 -12.66
C VAL A 159 1.60 10.30 -11.58
N ARG A 160 0.73 11.24 -11.94
CA ARG A 160 -0.08 12.01 -10.98
C ARG A 160 -0.98 11.12 -10.14
N TYR A 161 -1.63 10.14 -10.76
CA TYR A 161 -2.42 9.13 -10.07
C TYR A 161 -1.59 8.39 -9.01
N PHE A 162 -0.44 7.84 -9.42
CA PHE A 162 0.42 7.11 -8.51
C PHE A 162 0.96 8.00 -7.40
N ALA A 163 1.46 9.20 -7.72
CA ALA A 163 2.04 10.11 -6.74
C ALA A 163 1.02 10.50 -5.67
N ARG A 164 -0.25 10.75 -6.05
CA ARG A 164 -1.33 11.01 -5.09
C ARG A 164 -1.55 9.81 -4.15
N ALA A 165 -1.71 8.61 -4.72
CA ALA A 165 -1.93 7.40 -3.93
C ALA A 165 -0.76 7.10 -2.99
N TRP A 166 0.47 7.25 -3.50
CA TRP A 166 1.70 7.04 -2.74
C TRP A 166 1.85 8.06 -1.61
N ASN A 167 1.62 9.35 -1.87
CA ASN A 167 1.69 10.41 -0.87
C ASN A 167 0.68 10.18 0.25
N ALA A 168 -0.57 9.84 -0.10
CA ALA A 168 -1.61 9.62 0.88
C ALA A 168 -1.34 8.40 1.77
N PHE A 169 -0.92 7.28 1.17
CA PHE A 169 -0.48 6.09 1.92
C PHE A 169 0.68 6.41 2.86
N THR A 170 1.73 7.03 2.32
CA THR A 170 2.95 7.30 3.07
C THR A 170 2.68 8.27 4.21
N ALA A 171 1.86 9.30 3.98
CA ALA A 171 1.43 10.20 5.04
C ALA A 171 0.65 9.48 6.15
N ASP A 172 -0.33 8.65 5.81
CA ASP A 172 -1.12 7.88 6.79
C ASP A 172 -0.22 6.96 7.64
N CYS A 173 0.78 6.31 7.01
CA CYS A 173 1.78 5.52 7.74
C CYS A 173 2.61 6.38 8.70
N LEU A 174 3.10 7.54 8.25
CA LEU A 174 3.93 8.45 9.05
C LEU A 174 3.16 9.14 10.19
N ASP A 175 1.86 9.39 9.99
CA ASP A 175 0.97 10.00 10.96
C ASP A 175 0.38 8.99 11.96
N SER A 176 0.54 7.69 11.68
CA SER A 176 0.14 6.60 12.58
C SER A 176 1.27 6.17 13.53
N GLU A 177 0.95 5.53 14.66
CA GLU A 177 1.93 4.91 15.58
C GLU A 177 2.45 3.56 15.05
N SER A 178 2.48 3.38 13.73
CA SER A 178 2.90 2.14 13.07
C SER A 178 4.41 1.96 13.09
N THR A 179 4.86 0.71 13.06
CA THR A 179 6.25 0.38 12.75
C THR A 179 6.50 0.59 11.27
N ILE A 180 7.54 1.32 10.91
CA ILE A 180 7.88 1.56 9.51
C ILE A 180 9.07 0.70 9.11
N ILE A 181 8.92 -0.06 8.02
CA ILE A 181 10.00 -0.80 7.37
C ILE A 181 10.23 -0.20 5.98
N ARG A 182 11.41 0.37 5.77
CA ARG A 182 11.83 0.95 4.49
C ARG A 182 12.38 -0.15 3.63
N TYR A 183 11.81 -0.36 2.46
CA TYR A 183 12.15 -1.48 1.60
C TYR A 183 13.65 -1.55 1.30
N GLU A 184 14.29 -0.41 1.01
CA GLU A 184 15.72 -0.30 0.73
C GLU A 184 16.62 -0.61 1.93
N PHE A 185 16.09 -0.45 3.15
CA PHE A 185 16.79 -0.65 4.42
C PHE A 185 16.16 -1.73 5.28
N ALA A 186 15.32 -2.61 4.70
CA ALA A 186 14.39 -3.43 5.47
C ALA A 186 15.09 -4.32 6.49
N ARG A 187 16.29 -4.83 6.15
CA ARG A 187 17.12 -5.62 7.07
C ARG A 187 17.58 -4.82 8.29
N ALA A 188 17.95 -3.55 8.10
CA ALA A 188 18.36 -2.68 9.20
C ALA A 188 17.16 -2.27 10.05
N ASP A 189 16.03 -1.92 9.41
CA ASP A 189 14.81 -1.52 10.11
C ASP A 189 14.18 -2.68 10.90
N ALA A 190 14.38 -3.91 10.43
CA ALA A 190 13.90 -5.13 11.07
C ALA A 190 14.85 -5.70 12.14
N ALA A 191 16.08 -5.19 12.29
CA ALA A 191 17.12 -5.83 13.10
C ALA A 191 16.79 -5.98 14.59
N GLY A 192 15.86 -5.18 15.12
CA GLY A 192 15.40 -5.23 16.50
C GLY A 192 14.27 -6.24 16.77
N ASP A 193 13.75 -6.91 15.74
CA ASP A 193 12.62 -7.84 15.84
C ASP A 193 12.96 -9.13 15.09
N GLU A 194 13.01 -10.26 15.80
CA GLU A 194 13.42 -11.55 15.24
C GLU A 194 12.52 -12.01 14.09
N PHE A 195 11.21 -11.78 14.20
CA PHE A 195 10.25 -12.18 13.19
C PHE A 195 10.36 -11.31 11.94
N LEU A 196 10.50 -9.99 12.11
CA LEU A 196 10.74 -9.08 10.97
C LEU A 196 12.11 -9.37 10.34
N ALA A 197 13.16 -9.57 11.14
CA ALA A 197 14.50 -9.85 10.66
C ALA A 197 14.52 -11.14 9.84
N TRP A 198 13.87 -12.20 10.35
CA TRP A 198 13.61 -13.41 9.59
C TRP A 198 12.93 -13.01 8.30
N LEU A 199 11.73 -12.42 8.31
CA LEU A 199 10.90 -12.11 7.14
C LEU A 199 11.62 -11.32 6.03
N PHE A 200 12.49 -10.37 6.39
CA PHE A 200 13.22 -9.50 5.46
C PHE A 200 14.61 -10.01 5.04
N GLU A 201 15.13 -11.08 5.63
CA GLU A 201 16.44 -11.65 5.29
C GLU A 201 16.66 -11.94 3.77
N PRO A 202 15.79 -12.65 3.04
CA PRO A 202 15.97 -13.03 1.64
C PRO A 202 15.53 -11.93 0.68
N LEU A 203 14.95 -10.83 1.18
CA LEU A 203 14.46 -9.77 0.32
C LEU A 203 15.65 -9.05 -0.32
N PHE A 204 15.69 -9.10 -1.65
CA PHE A 204 16.63 -8.31 -2.42
C PHE A 204 16.18 -6.84 -2.44
N CYS A 205 16.61 -6.11 -1.42
CA CYS A 205 16.29 -4.71 -1.14
C CYS A 205 17.06 -3.70 -2.00
N ALA A 206 17.78 -4.12 -3.06
CA ALA A 206 18.57 -3.20 -3.85
C ALA A 206 17.69 -2.19 -4.62
N LYS A 207 18.22 -0.98 -4.79
CA LYS A 207 17.69 0.05 -5.68
C LYS A 207 17.55 -0.54 -7.08
N ARG A 208 16.38 -0.36 -7.70
CA ARG A 208 16.06 -0.89 -9.05
C ARG A 208 15.86 0.20 -10.10
N TYR A 209 16.25 1.43 -9.79
CA TYR A 209 16.16 2.52 -10.74
C TYR A 209 17.48 2.63 -11.49
N ASP A 210 17.50 2.09 -12.71
CA ASP A 210 18.66 2.12 -13.59
C ASP A 210 18.40 3.07 -14.79
N GLY A 211 17.74 4.21 -14.55
CA GLY A 211 17.40 5.17 -15.62
C GLY A 211 16.33 4.66 -16.60
N LEU A 212 15.45 3.76 -16.15
CA LEU A 212 14.43 3.13 -17.00
C LEU A 212 13.22 4.03 -17.31
N MET A 213 13.12 5.19 -16.65
CA MET A 213 12.04 6.15 -16.81
C MET A 213 12.54 7.34 -17.66
N PRO A 214 11.71 7.90 -18.58
CA PRO A 214 12.05 9.16 -19.22
C PRO A 214 12.30 10.26 -18.18
N VAL A 215 13.29 11.11 -18.42
CA VAL A 215 13.76 12.13 -17.46
C VAL A 215 12.63 13.06 -17.02
N GLU A 216 11.74 13.43 -17.92
CA GLU A 216 10.61 14.32 -17.64
C GLU A 216 9.59 13.66 -16.70
N VAL A 217 9.40 12.35 -16.84
CA VAL A 217 8.48 11.54 -16.03
C VAL A 217 9.09 11.30 -14.65
N GLU A 218 10.40 11.05 -14.59
CA GLU A 218 11.16 10.99 -13.36
C GLU A 218 11.01 12.31 -12.60
N HIS A 219 11.43 13.44 -13.18
CA HIS A 219 11.32 14.76 -12.54
C HIS A 219 9.89 15.07 -12.05
N LEU A 220 8.86 14.77 -12.84
CA LEU A 220 7.47 14.97 -12.42
C LEU A 220 7.12 14.12 -11.19
N LEU A 221 7.51 12.85 -11.16
CA LEU A 221 7.25 11.98 -10.01
C LEU A 221 8.00 12.47 -8.77
N CYS A 222 9.25 12.91 -8.93
CA CYS A 222 10.07 13.51 -7.88
C CYS A 222 9.38 14.72 -7.29
N GLU A 223 9.03 15.71 -8.13
CA GLU A 223 8.38 16.95 -7.72
C GLU A 223 7.08 16.68 -6.93
N LEU A 224 6.26 15.75 -7.42
CA LEU A 224 4.97 15.45 -6.81
C LEU A 224 5.09 14.70 -5.47
N THR A 225 6.15 13.90 -5.27
CA THR A 225 6.33 13.07 -4.06
C THR A 225 7.32 13.67 -3.05
N GLU A 226 8.11 14.65 -3.48
CA GLU A 226 9.18 15.27 -2.69
C GLU A 226 8.72 15.76 -1.29
N PRO A 227 7.55 16.41 -1.10
CA PRO A 227 7.17 16.88 0.23
C PRO A 227 7.01 15.75 1.25
N VAL A 228 6.32 14.67 0.87
CA VAL A 228 6.10 13.52 1.75
C VAL A 228 7.35 12.68 1.87
N TRP A 229 8.11 12.50 0.79
CA TRP A 229 9.42 11.85 0.79
C TRP A 229 10.43 12.54 1.72
N ARG A 230 10.53 13.87 1.65
CA ARG A 230 11.41 14.63 2.54
C ARG A 230 10.95 14.57 3.98
N ARG A 231 9.64 14.59 4.24
CA ARG A 231 9.11 14.40 5.60
C ARG A 231 9.55 13.04 6.13
N MET A 232 9.27 12.01 5.35
CA MET A 232 9.66 10.64 5.61
C MET A 232 11.15 10.58 6.00
N TYR A 233 12.06 11.13 5.21
CA TYR A 233 13.51 11.11 5.52
C TYR A 233 13.98 12.09 6.60
N ARG A 234 13.29 13.22 6.80
CA ARG A 234 13.62 14.22 7.84
C ARG A 234 13.26 13.71 9.23
N ASP A 235 12.09 13.10 9.36
CA ASP A 235 11.67 12.39 10.56
C ASP A 235 12.63 11.22 10.86
N TRP A 236 13.43 10.81 9.86
CA TRP A 236 14.43 9.74 9.92
C TRP A 236 15.88 10.21 9.99
N ALA A 237 16.17 11.46 10.41
CA ALA A 237 17.52 11.94 10.70
C ALA A 237 18.16 11.30 11.96
N LEU A 238 18.09 9.96 12.05
CA LEU A 238 18.96 9.13 12.89
C LEU A 238 20.07 8.55 12.00
N THR A 239 21.28 9.04 12.26
CA THR A 239 22.60 8.46 11.95
C THR A 239 23.06 8.43 10.48
N GLY A 240 23.66 9.55 10.05
CA GLY A 240 24.92 9.51 9.29
C GLY A 240 24.88 9.22 7.78
N ALA A 241 23.72 9.14 7.14
CA ALA A 241 23.61 9.01 5.68
C ALA A 241 22.68 10.04 5.04
N ALA A 242 22.54 11.21 5.69
CA ALA A 242 21.79 12.34 5.14
C ALA A 242 22.68 13.11 4.15
N ASP A 243 23.08 12.45 3.06
CA ASP A 243 23.54 13.12 1.84
C ASP A 243 23.20 12.27 0.61
N ALA A 244 22.45 12.89 -0.30
CA ALA A 244 22.46 12.66 -1.74
C ALA A 244 21.88 11.35 -2.30
N ALA A 245 20.57 11.15 -2.16
CA ALA A 245 19.81 10.63 -3.30
C ALA A 245 18.76 11.67 -3.69
N PRO A 246 18.79 12.21 -4.93
CA PRO A 246 17.63 12.94 -5.44
C PRO A 246 16.40 12.01 -5.37
N CYS A 247 15.24 12.63 -5.17
CA CYS A 247 13.97 11.93 -5.29
C CYS A 247 13.79 11.40 -6.71
#